data_AF-A0A6I7PPR7-F1
#
_entry.id   AF-A0A6I7PPR7-F1
#
_cell.length_a   1.000
_cell.length_b   1.000
_cell.length_c   1.000
_cell.angle_alpha   90.00
_cell.angle_beta   90.00
_cell.angle_gamma   90.00
#
_symmetry.space_group_name_H-M   'P 1'
#
loop_
_entity.id
_entity.type
_entity.pdbx_description
1 polymer ?
#
loop_
_entity_poly.entity_id
_entity_poly.type
_entity_poly.pdbx_seq_one_letter_code
_entity_poly.pdbx_strand_id
1 'polypeptide(L)'
;MLKFLRKYNKFILVVGGSLLMVVFLVPQALTQSSGATRGPVAARYDGGTLRERDLFNAGSELQMIDALMGPDLRRALLNMEDGSNERLHWLLLVHEAERAGFVGGPSSGVEIVTLLSQQLAQSMAQQLPAEQRDPATIESFASFYAQQIASTRDALLAQRGPEVDRTLSRAMGVIRMSEAYGARARISGPEAVAVAEDFFDAADIDLGVLSAELFLDESPQPTEEAILAHFERYRDVTPGQGERGIGYLQPAAVQVEWLTIDRQRVRRAVEIDRIEARKRWTENRGDYPGEFDVERENVYQALREEATDRVLRDVDQVVRAAILQDVRAFPELGRWRAVPADWRGGVTSFEEIASQVANRIEERIGVRVEPVVQRRNEWLRRTDLGALPGIGASTMRIGPTSVPFESLIFEVREVVGENARVAQVGVAFGPLMGANGNMYYPRFTDARPAGPAESVEQVRDEVVRNIRLKQAYDALEARIDEIRDEVRRIGVREYMQRHPGLQVREGPVTRRSIFESESLSDDEIAYRQAILSAAQKLDPTRQTSEAPLADRVVVVPIPSGFALALVEIKGRQPLTRQQFDRIASRANLLAVSNRAFVPDDEPFSLDRLRKRLNVRETRVFEDEDSGVF
;
A
#
# COMPACT_ATOMS: atom_id res chain seq x y z
N MET A 1 -85.29 3.71 -4.52
CA MET A 1 -83.83 3.72 -4.78
C MET A 1 -83.30 2.53 -5.59
N LEU A 2 -83.96 1.35 -5.60
CA LEU A 2 -83.49 0.16 -6.34
C LEU A 2 -83.53 0.25 -7.89
N LYS A 3 -84.33 1.17 -8.48
CA LYS A 3 -84.36 1.38 -9.94
C LYS A 3 -83.15 2.17 -10.48
N PHE A 4 -82.55 3.03 -9.66
CA PHE A 4 -81.40 3.85 -10.04
C PHE A 4 -80.13 3.01 -10.14
N LEU A 5 -79.88 2.13 -9.15
CA LEU A 5 -78.76 1.20 -9.16
C LEU A 5 -78.80 0.22 -10.34
N ARG A 6 -80.00 -0.20 -10.77
CA ARG A 6 -80.14 -1.12 -11.92
C ARG A 6 -79.86 -0.43 -13.26
N LYS A 7 -80.19 0.85 -13.41
CA LYS A 7 -79.98 1.63 -14.65
C LYS A 7 -78.50 1.99 -14.86
N TYR A 8 -77.75 2.21 -13.79
CA TYR A 8 -76.36 2.64 -13.85
C TYR A 8 -75.34 1.59 -13.42
N ASN A 9 -75.76 0.33 -13.21
CA ASN A 9 -74.88 -0.76 -12.75
C ASN A 9 -73.60 -0.89 -13.60
N LYS A 10 -73.72 -0.79 -14.94
CA LYS A 10 -72.56 -0.85 -15.84
C LYS A 10 -71.62 0.35 -15.69
N PHE A 11 -72.16 1.56 -15.50
CA PHE A 11 -71.36 2.77 -15.32
C PHE A 11 -70.67 2.77 -13.95
N ILE A 12 -71.36 2.35 -12.89
CA ILE A 12 -70.79 2.23 -11.54
C ILE A 12 -69.68 1.18 -11.51
N LEU A 13 -69.83 0.07 -12.25
CA LEU A 13 -68.81 -0.97 -12.32
C LEU A 13 -67.58 -0.55 -13.12
N VAL A 14 -67.76 0.19 -14.22
CA VAL A 14 -66.64 0.72 -15.01
C VAL A 14 -65.90 1.81 -14.24
N VAL A 15 -66.62 2.77 -13.65
CA VAL A 15 -66.02 3.87 -12.88
C VAL A 15 -65.41 3.36 -11.57
N GLY A 16 -66.11 2.47 -10.86
CA GLY A 16 -65.59 1.83 -9.65
C GLY A 16 -64.38 0.96 -9.92
N GLY A 17 -64.37 0.18 -11.01
CA GLY A 17 -63.22 -0.66 -11.39
C GLY A 17 -61.98 0.16 -11.80
N SER A 18 -62.17 1.27 -12.51
CA SER A 18 -61.07 2.15 -12.90
C SER A 18 -60.54 2.99 -11.73
N LEU A 19 -61.40 3.47 -10.82
CA LEU A 19 -60.95 4.10 -9.57
C LEU A 19 -60.19 3.11 -8.67
N LEU A 20 -60.62 1.85 -8.60
CA LEU A 20 -59.98 0.84 -7.77
C LEU A 20 -58.61 0.41 -8.34
N MET A 21 -58.44 0.37 -9.66
CA MET A 21 -57.11 0.21 -10.28
C MET A 21 -56.18 1.39 -9.98
N VAL A 22 -56.66 2.63 -10.05
CA VAL A 22 -55.86 3.81 -9.73
C VAL A 22 -55.45 3.80 -8.24
N VAL A 23 -56.35 3.43 -7.33
CA VAL A 23 -56.04 3.33 -5.89
C VAL A 23 -55.01 2.23 -5.58
N PHE A 24 -54.95 1.16 -6.38
CA PHE A 24 -53.92 0.11 -6.22
C PHE A 24 -52.58 0.44 -6.91
N LEU A 25 -52.56 1.28 -7.95
CA LEU A 25 -51.34 1.73 -8.64
C LEU A 25 -50.65 2.89 -7.91
N VAL A 26 -51.40 3.75 -7.21
CA VAL A 26 -50.86 4.91 -6.50
C VAL A 26 -49.84 4.54 -5.39
N PRO A 27 -50.04 3.48 -4.57
CA PRO A 27 -49.04 3.05 -3.59
C PRO A 27 -47.72 2.63 -4.22
N GLN A 28 -47.75 1.92 -5.36
CA GLN A 28 -46.54 1.47 -6.09
C GLN A 28 -45.83 2.63 -6.81
N ALA A 29 -46.58 3.57 -7.39
CA ALA A 29 -46.01 4.77 -8.02
C ALA A 29 -45.44 5.75 -6.98
N LEU A 30 -46.07 5.87 -5.80
CA LEU A 30 -45.55 6.67 -4.69
C LEU A 30 -44.37 6.00 -3.98
N THR A 31 -44.30 4.67 -3.86
CA THR A 31 -43.10 4.00 -3.30
C THR A 31 -41.91 4.04 -4.24
N GLN A 32 -42.11 3.99 -5.56
CA GLN A 32 -41.03 4.15 -6.53
C GLN A 32 -40.51 5.59 -6.66
N SER A 33 -41.34 6.62 -6.42
CA SER A 33 -40.88 8.02 -6.46
C SER A 33 -40.42 8.59 -5.10
N SER A 34 -40.90 8.04 -3.97
CA SER A 34 -40.53 8.53 -2.62
C SER A 34 -39.38 7.76 -1.94
N GLY A 35 -38.94 6.62 -2.49
CA GLY A 35 -37.83 5.83 -1.95
C GLY A 35 -36.43 6.39 -2.24
N ALA A 36 -36.29 7.37 -3.14
CA ALA A 36 -34.98 7.86 -3.59
C ALA A 36 -34.41 9.04 -2.75
N THR A 37 -35.22 9.75 -1.96
CA THR A 37 -34.89 11.11 -1.47
C THR A 37 -34.80 11.31 0.05
N ARG A 38 -34.88 10.26 0.88
CA ARG A 38 -34.95 10.39 2.35
C ARG A 38 -33.70 10.00 3.15
N GLY A 39 -32.52 9.92 2.53
CA GLY A 39 -31.28 9.83 3.31
C GLY A 39 -31.02 11.13 4.10
N PRO A 40 -30.44 11.06 5.32
CA PRO A 40 -30.04 12.26 6.07
C PRO A 40 -29.05 13.10 5.25
N VAL A 41 -29.09 14.41 5.47
CA VAL A 41 -28.16 15.36 4.84
C VAL A 41 -26.81 15.21 5.52
N ALA A 42 -25.79 14.85 4.75
CA ALA A 42 -24.41 14.76 5.23
C ALA A 42 -23.74 16.14 5.18
N ALA A 43 -23.84 16.82 4.04
CA ALA A 43 -23.24 18.15 3.84
C ALA A 43 -24.08 19.03 2.92
N ARG A 44 -23.89 20.34 3.01
CA ARG A 44 -24.40 21.34 2.06
C ARG A 44 -23.23 22.08 1.44
N TYR A 45 -23.33 22.47 0.18
CA TYR A 45 -22.30 23.21 -0.54
C TYR A 45 -22.96 24.07 -1.62
N ASP A 46 -22.21 24.96 -2.27
CA ASP A 46 -22.76 25.89 -3.27
C ASP A 46 -23.42 25.18 -4.48
N GLY A 47 -23.10 23.90 -4.71
CA GLY A 47 -23.73 23.06 -5.74
C GLY A 47 -24.95 22.26 -5.26
N GLY A 48 -25.32 22.32 -3.98
CA GLY A 48 -26.54 21.70 -3.46
C GLY A 48 -26.37 20.99 -2.10
N THR A 49 -27.11 19.89 -1.93
CA THR A 49 -27.14 19.11 -0.68
C THR A 49 -26.63 17.70 -0.97
N LEU A 50 -25.58 17.28 -0.27
CA LEU A 50 -25.06 15.92 -0.28
C LEU A 50 -25.75 15.11 0.81
N ARG A 51 -26.26 13.94 0.44
CA ARG A 51 -26.89 12.98 1.34
C ARG A 51 -25.97 11.80 1.58
N GLU A 52 -26.25 11.04 2.64
CA GLU A 52 -25.50 9.82 2.96
C GLU A 52 -25.47 8.81 1.80
N ARG A 53 -26.55 8.74 1.01
CA ARG A 53 -26.59 7.91 -0.21
C ARG A 53 -25.57 8.35 -1.25
N ASP A 54 -25.32 9.65 -1.37
CA ASP A 54 -24.34 10.18 -2.33
C ASP A 54 -22.92 9.78 -1.89
N LEU A 55 -22.63 9.83 -0.58
CA LEU A 55 -21.37 9.34 -0.01
C LEU A 55 -21.21 7.82 -0.16
N PHE A 56 -22.29 7.06 -0.02
CA PHE A 56 -22.26 5.62 -0.26
C PHE A 56 -21.96 5.30 -1.73
N ASN A 57 -22.63 5.99 -2.66
CA ASN A 57 -22.39 5.85 -4.09
C ASN A 57 -20.94 6.24 -4.44
N ALA A 58 -20.43 7.35 -3.90
CA ALA A 58 -19.04 7.77 -4.04
C ALA A 58 -18.07 6.69 -3.58
N GLY A 59 -18.34 6.02 -2.46
CA GLY A 59 -17.55 4.87 -2.01
C GLY A 59 -17.57 3.70 -3.01
N SER A 60 -18.72 3.40 -3.61
CA SER A 60 -18.79 2.37 -4.66
C SER A 60 -18.07 2.79 -5.94
N GLU A 61 -18.10 4.08 -6.31
CA GLU A 61 -17.36 4.61 -7.46
C GLU A 61 -15.85 4.48 -7.25
N LEU A 62 -15.35 4.86 -6.07
CA LEU A 62 -13.94 4.72 -5.71
C LEU A 62 -13.48 3.26 -5.74
N GLN A 63 -14.30 2.31 -5.27
CA GLN A 63 -13.98 0.88 -5.40
C GLN A 63 -13.88 0.40 -6.85
N MET A 64 -14.70 0.94 -7.76
CA MET A 64 -14.59 0.60 -9.19
C MET A 64 -13.31 1.17 -9.80
N ILE A 65 -12.93 2.39 -9.39
CA ILE A 65 -11.66 3.02 -9.81
C ILE A 65 -10.48 2.19 -9.27
N ASP A 66 -10.50 1.82 -7.98
CA ASP A 66 -9.46 1.01 -7.34
C ASP A 66 -9.31 -0.36 -7.99
N ALA A 67 -10.41 -0.97 -8.44
CA ALA A 67 -10.33 -2.24 -9.16
C ALA A 67 -9.53 -2.15 -10.47
N LEU A 68 -9.44 -0.97 -11.08
CA LEU A 68 -8.72 -0.75 -12.34
C LEU A 68 -7.29 -0.23 -12.14
N MET A 69 -7.08 0.70 -11.21
CA MET A 69 -5.78 1.36 -11.04
C MET A 69 -5.14 1.15 -9.65
N GLY A 70 -5.89 0.64 -8.67
CA GLY A 70 -5.46 0.54 -7.28
C GLY A 70 -5.51 1.88 -6.53
N PRO A 71 -5.46 1.85 -5.19
CA PRO A 71 -5.59 3.04 -4.35
C PRO A 71 -4.40 4.01 -4.51
N ASP A 72 -3.19 3.51 -4.77
CA ASP A 72 -2.00 4.35 -4.94
C ASP A 72 -2.06 5.19 -6.22
N LEU A 73 -2.37 4.54 -7.34
CA LEU A 73 -2.46 5.23 -8.63
C LEU A 73 -3.69 6.14 -8.70
N ARG A 74 -4.81 5.74 -8.06
CA ARG A 74 -5.98 6.62 -7.86
C ARG A 74 -5.57 7.92 -7.19
N ARG A 75 -4.86 7.85 -6.07
CA ARG A 75 -4.41 9.04 -5.32
C ARG A 75 -3.49 9.90 -6.17
N ALA A 76 -2.50 9.28 -6.82
CA ALA A 76 -1.54 9.99 -7.67
C ALA A 76 -2.20 10.68 -8.88
N LEU A 77 -3.21 10.05 -9.50
CA LEU A 77 -3.85 10.59 -10.72
C LEU A 77 -4.99 11.57 -10.45
N LEU A 78 -5.79 11.31 -9.42
CA LEU A 78 -6.95 12.13 -9.08
C LEU A 78 -6.63 13.24 -8.08
N ASN A 79 -5.38 13.29 -7.62
CA ASN A 79 -4.92 14.20 -6.56
C ASN A 79 -5.78 14.12 -5.31
N MET A 80 -6.08 12.89 -4.89
CA MET A 80 -6.93 12.63 -3.72
C MET A 80 -6.08 12.47 -2.45
N GLU A 81 -6.53 13.11 -1.38
CA GLU A 81 -5.93 13.00 -0.05
C GLU A 81 -6.35 11.70 0.64
N ASP A 82 -5.48 11.19 1.51
CA ASP A 82 -5.78 10.04 2.36
C ASP A 82 -6.61 10.47 3.57
N GLY A 83 -7.45 9.56 4.09
CA GLY A 83 -8.17 9.75 5.36
C GLY A 83 -9.67 9.51 5.31
N SER A 84 -10.35 9.88 6.40
CA SER A 84 -11.77 9.58 6.65
C SER A 84 -12.74 10.20 5.63
N ASN A 85 -12.31 11.21 4.88
CA ASN A 85 -13.14 12.05 4.02
C ASN A 85 -12.97 11.83 2.51
N GLU A 86 -12.32 10.75 2.06
CA GLU A 86 -12.10 10.44 0.63
C GLU A 86 -13.37 10.52 -0.23
N ARG A 87 -14.51 10.04 0.31
CA ARG A 87 -15.80 10.03 -0.41
C ARG A 87 -16.33 11.44 -0.66
N LEU A 88 -16.14 12.34 0.31
CA LEU A 88 -16.50 13.74 0.15
C LEU A 88 -15.57 14.41 -0.85
N HIS A 89 -14.26 14.16 -0.73
CA HIS A 89 -13.26 14.70 -1.65
C HIS A 89 -13.58 14.34 -3.10
N TRP A 90 -13.85 13.06 -3.36
CA TRP A 90 -14.26 12.58 -4.68
C TRP A 90 -15.50 13.31 -5.23
N LEU A 91 -16.55 13.47 -4.42
CA LEU A 91 -17.77 14.17 -4.85
C LEU A 91 -17.51 15.63 -5.22
N LEU A 92 -16.67 16.33 -4.45
CA LEU A 92 -16.32 17.73 -4.72
C LEU A 92 -15.48 17.86 -6.00
N LEU A 93 -14.54 16.93 -6.23
CA LEU A 93 -13.75 16.87 -7.45
C LEU A 93 -14.63 16.62 -8.68
N VAL A 94 -15.51 15.63 -8.61
CA VAL A 94 -16.47 15.33 -9.68
C VAL A 94 -17.38 16.52 -9.94
N HIS A 95 -17.88 17.17 -8.89
CA HIS A 95 -18.72 18.36 -9.05
C HIS A 95 -18.02 19.47 -9.82
N GLU A 96 -16.77 19.78 -9.48
CA GLU A 96 -15.99 20.82 -10.18
C GLU A 96 -15.70 20.42 -11.62
N ALA A 97 -15.35 19.16 -11.86
CA ALA A 97 -15.10 18.64 -13.21
C ALA A 97 -16.36 18.68 -14.08
N GLU A 98 -17.53 18.31 -13.52
CA GLU A 98 -18.83 18.39 -14.19
C GLU A 98 -19.21 19.85 -14.46
N ARG A 99 -19.08 20.74 -13.47
CA ARG A 99 -19.39 22.17 -13.58
C ARG A 99 -18.53 22.87 -14.63
N ALA A 100 -17.26 22.50 -14.75
CA ALA A 100 -16.33 23.04 -15.72
C ALA A 100 -16.40 22.35 -17.10
N GLY A 101 -17.23 21.31 -17.25
CA GLY A 101 -17.47 20.64 -18.53
C GLY A 101 -16.36 19.66 -18.96
N PHE A 102 -15.56 19.15 -18.02
CA PHE A 102 -14.49 18.18 -18.32
C PHE A 102 -14.98 16.72 -18.39
N VAL A 103 -16.13 16.42 -17.77
CA VAL A 103 -16.72 15.08 -17.80
C VAL A 103 -17.37 14.82 -19.15
N GLY A 104 -16.80 13.88 -19.91
CA GLY A 104 -17.30 13.47 -21.22
C GLY A 104 -18.41 12.43 -21.16
N GLY A 105 -18.86 11.99 -22.34
CA GLY A 105 -19.79 10.86 -22.47
C GLY A 105 -19.15 9.51 -22.10
N PRO A 106 -19.91 8.40 -22.13
CA PRO A 106 -19.41 7.06 -21.78
C PRO A 106 -18.16 6.62 -22.54
N SER A 107 -17.96 7.11 -23.77
CA SER A 107 -16.75 6.84 -24.57
C SER A 107 -15.46 7.40 -23.94
N SER A 108 -15.55 8.47 -23.13
CA SER A 108 -14.39 8.97 -22.39
C SER A 108 -13.92 8.01 -21.30
N GLY A 109 -14.79 7.11 -20.82
CA GLY A 109 -14.41 6.03 -19.93
C GLY A 109 -13.49 4.98 -20.59
N VAL A 110 -13.42 4.93 -21.92
CA VAL A 110 -12.47 4.06 -22.65
C VAL A 110 -11.08 4.67 -22.71
N GLU A 111 -10.98 6.00 -22.77
CA GLU A 111 -9.69 6.71 -22.86
C GLU A 111 -8.80 6.49 -21.63
N ILE A 112 -9.42 6.22 -20.47
CA ILE A 112 -8.69 5.91 -19.23
C ILE A 112 -7.82 4.67 -19.39
N VAL A 113 -8.23 3.70 -20.22
CA VAL A 113 -7.47 2.47 -20.47
C VAL A 113 -6.13 2.82 -21.11
N THR A 114 -6.16 3.68 -22.14
CA THR A 114 -4.95 4.13 -22.82
C THR A 114 -4.04 4.90 -21.88
N LEU A 115 -4.58 5.88 -21.14
CA LEU A 115 -3.80 6.67 -20.19
C LEU A 115 -3.11 5.79 -19.14
N LEU A 116 -3.87 4.92 -18.46
CA LEU A 116 -3.36 4.04 -17.42
C LEU A 116 -2.31 3.06 -17.96
N SER A 117 -2.56 2.49 -19.14
CA SER A 117 -1.63 1.54 -19.76
C SER A 117 -0.27 2.18 -20.06
N GLN A 118 -0.26 3.43 -20.55
CA GLN A 118 0.96 4.18 -20.82
C GLN A 118 1.71 4.51 -19.53
N GLN A 119 1.00 4.92 -18.48
CA GLN A 119 1.62 5.28 -17.22
C GLN A 119 2.24 4.08 -16.49
N LEU A 120 1.53 2.94 -16.46
CA LEU A 120 2.06 1.70 -15.91
C LEU A 120 3.25 1.18 -16.73
N ALA A 121 3.19 1.28 -18.05
CA ALA A 121 4.31 0.92 -18.91
C ALA A 121 5.56 1.76 -18.66
N GLN A 122 5.40 3.08 -18.49
CA GLN A 122 6.50 3.97 -18.14
C GLN A 122 7.09 3.63 -16.76
N SER A 123 6.24 3.39 -15.76
CA SER A 123 6.68 3.00 -14.43
C SER A 123 7.46 1.68 -14.45
N MET A 124 6.97 0.67 -15.18
CA MET A 124 7.68 -0.60 -15.36
C MET A 124 9.01 -0.41 -16.09
N ALA A 125 9.04 0.40 -17.14
CA ALA A 125 10.27 0.68 -17.88
C ALA A 125 11.33 1.41 -17.02
N GLN A 126 10.93 2.25 -16.08
CA GLN A 126 11.86 2.89 -15.13
C GLN A 126 12.57 1.88 -14.22
N GLN A 127 12.02 0.68 -14.02
CA GLN A 127 12.66 -0.39 -13.24
C GLN A 127 13.72 -1.15 -14.04
N LEU A 128 13.70 -1.06 -15.38
CA LEU A 128 14.68 -1.70 -16.23
C LEU A 128 16.01 -0.92 -16.26
N PRO A 129 17.15 -1.59 -16.52
CA PRO A 129 18.41 -0.92 -16.84
C PRO A 129 18.25 0.02 -18.05
N ALA A 130 18.96 1.15 -18.07
CA ALA A 130 18.79 2.19 -19.10
C ALA A 130 18.96 1.67 -20.54
N GLU A 131 19.82 0.67 -20.74
CA GLU A 131 20.08 0.00 -22.03
C GLU A 131 18.86 -0.75 -22.59
N GLN A 132 17.92 -1.15 -21.73
CA GLN A 132 16.71 -1.89 -22.07
C GLN A 132 15.46 -0.99 -22.13
N ARG A 133 15.60 0.33 -21.92
CA ARG A 133 14.50 1.29 -21.97
C ARG A 133 14.28 1.81 -23.39
N ASP A 134 14.19 0.91 -24.36
CA ASP A 134 13.88 1.30 -25.73
C ASP A 134 12.36 1.49 -25.94
N PRO A 135 11.94 2.32 -26.92
CA PRO A 135 10.53 2.58 -27.17
C PRO A 135 9.67 1.35 -27.46
N ALA A 136 10.23 0.31 -28.10
CA ALA A 136 9.47 -0.89 -28.43
C ALA A 136 9.19 -1.72 -27.18
N THR A 137 10.12 -1.77 -26.23
CA THR A 137 9.90 -2.38 -24.92
C THR A 137 8.79 -1.65 -24.15
N ILE A 138 8.80 -0.32 -24.12
CA ILE A 138 7.73 0.48 -23.48
C ILE A 138 6.36 0.22 -24.14
N GLU A 139 6.32 0.17 -25.48
CA GLU A 139 5.09 -0.12 -26.23
C GLU A 139 4.56 -1.54 -25.96
N SER A 140 5.46 -2.52 -25.77
CA SER A 140 5.09 -3.89 -25.40
C SER A 140 4.43 -3.93 -24.01
N PHE A 141 4.97 -3.19 -23.03
CA PHE A 141 4.34 -3.06 -21.72
C PHE A 141 3.01 -2.33 -21.79
N ALA A 142 2.92 -1.25 -22.56
CA ALA A 142 1.67 -0.52 -22.74
C ALA A 142 0.59 -1.42 -23.33
N SER A 143 0.93 -2.24 -24.33
CA SER A 143 0.00 -3.21 -24.93
C SER A 143 -0.46 -4.26 -23.93
N PHE A 144 0.46 -4.79 -23.12
CA PHE A 144 0.17 -5.75 -22.06
C PHE A 144 -0.80 -5.17 -21.02
N TYR A 145 -0.51 -3.96 -20.50
CA TYR A 145 -1.38 -3.31 -19.53
C TYR A 145 -2.73 -2.89 -20.13
N ALA A 146 -2.76 -2.43 -21.38
CA ALA A 146 -4.00 -2.09 -22.06
C ALA A 146 -4.94 -3.31 -22.14
N GLN A 147 -4.41 -4.48 -22.48
CA GLN A 147 -5.19 -5.73 -22.50
C GLN A 147 -5.69 -6.11 -21.10
N GLN A 148 -4.83 -6.00 -20.08
CA GLN A 148 -5.21 -6.32 -18.70
C GLN A 148 -6.32 -5.38 -18.19
N ILE A 149 -6.14 -4.07 -18.33
CA ILE A 149 -7.10 -3.06 -17.87
C ILE A 149 -8.42 -3.18 -18.65
N ALA A 150 -8.37 -3.41 -19.97
CA ALA A 150 -9.57 -3.64 -20.76
C ALA A 150 -10.35 -4.87 -20.26
N SER A 151 -9.66 -5.99 -19.96
CA SER A 151 -10.30 -7.18 -19.43
C SER A 151 -10.97 -6.96 -18.08
N THR A 152 -10.32 -6.21 -17.18
CA THR A 152 -10.89 -5.85 -15.87
C THR A 152 -12.09 -4.93 -16.04
N ARG A 153 -12.01 -3.94 -16.94
CA ARG A 153 -13.14 -3.05 -17.25
C ARG A 153 -14.33 -3.83 -17.79
N ASP A 154 -14.11 -4.76 -18.71
CA ASP A 154 -15.18 -5.57 -19.29
C ASP A 154 -15.82 -6.50 -18.24
N ALA A 155 -15.04 -7.05 -17.32
CA ALA A 155 -15.56 -7.80 -16.18
C ALA A 155 -16.41 -6.92 -15.24
N LEU A 156 -15.96 -5.70 -14.96
CA LEU A 156 -16.74 -4.73 -14.17
C LEU A 156 -18.04 -4.33 -14.88
N LEU A 157 -17.98 -4.08 -16.19
CA LEU A 157 -19.16 -3.77 -17.01
C LEU A 157 -20.17 -4.92 -17.00
N ALA A 158 -19.71 -6.16 -17.09
CA ALA A 158 -20.59 -7.33 -17.00
C ALA A 158 -21.29 -7.44 -15.65
N GLN A 159 -20.63 -7.00 -14.56
CA GLN A 159 -21.19 -7.08 -13.20
C GLN A 159 -22.07 -5.87 -12.82
N ARG A 160 -21.66 -4.67 -13.21
CA ARG A 160 -22.21 -3.38 -12.73
C ARG A 160 -22.91 -2.57 -13.82
N GLY A 161 -22.83 -3.01 -15.07
CA GLY A 161 -23.49 -2.37 -16.20
C GLY A 161 -22.90 -0.99 -16.55
N PRO A 162 -23.68 -0.09 -17.18
CA PRO A 162 -23.18 1.16 -17.75
C PRO A 162 -22.71 2.19 -16.71
N GLU A 163 -22.92 1.93 -15.42
CA GLU A 163 -22.46 2.78 -14.33
C GLU A 163 -20.93 2.85 -14.29
N VAL A 164 -20.24 1.77 -14.68
CA VAL A 164 -18.77 1.72 -14.78
C VAL A 164 -18.27 2.80 -15.73
N ASP A 165 -18.80 2.87 -16.94
CA ASP A 165 -18.35 3.87 -17.93
C ASP A 165 -18.64 5.30 -17.48
N ARG A 166 -19.75 5.53 -16.77
CA ARG A 166 -20.04 6.84 -16.19
C ARG A 166 -19.01 7.21 -15.12
N THR A 167 -18.67 6.28 -14.22
CA THR A 167 -17.64 6.49 -13.19
C THR A 167 -16.28 6.76 -13.81
N LEU A 168 -15.89 6.01 -14.84
CA LEU A 168 -14.62 6.21 -15.54
C LEU A 168 -14.59 7.53 -16.32
N SER A 169 -15.70 7.93 -16.94
CA SER A 169 -15.80 9.26 -17.56
C SER A 169 -15.67 10.39 -16.54
N ARG A 170 -16.19 10.22 -15.32
CA ARG A 170 -16.00 11.17 -14.22
C ARG A 170 -14.53 11.24 -13.79
N ALA A 171 -13.88 10.09 -13.61
CA ALA A 171 -12.46 10.01 -13.26
C ALA A 171 -11.60 10.71 -14.32
N MET A 172 -11.84 10.41 -15.61
CA MET A 172 -11.17 11.12 -16.70
C MET A 172 -11.45 12.62 -16.72
N GLY A 173 -12.68 13.03 -16.38
CA GLY A 173 -13.00 14.45 -16.24
C GLY A 173 -12.19 15.14 -15.14
N VAL A 174 -12.02 14.49 -13.99
CA VAL A 174 -11.18 14.99 -12.89
C VAL A 174 -9.71 15.06 -13.32
N ILE A 175 -9.18 14.03 -13.99
CA ILE A 175 -7.81 14.03 -14.53
C ILE A 175 -7.63 15.20 -15.50
N ARG A 176 -8.50 15.35 -16.50
CA ARG A 176 -8.43 16.45 -17.46
C ARG A 176 -8.55 17.83 -16.81
N MET A 177 -9.40 17.96 -15.79
CA MET A 177 -9.52 19.22 -15.05
C MET A 177 -8.22 19.55 -14.33
N SER A 178 -7.62 18.57 -13.65
CA SER A 178 -6.34 18.71 -12.96
C SER A 178 -5.22 19.05 -13.94
N GLU A 179 -5.11 18.30 -15.04
CA GLU A 179 -4.16 18.56 -16.12
C GLU A 179 -4.36 19.93 -16.77
N ALA A 180 -5.60 20.34 -17.03
CA ALA A 180 -5.88 21.65 -17.62
C ALA A 180 -5.52 22.79 -16.68
N TYR A 181 -5.66 22.58 -15.36
CA TYR A 181 -5.21 23.53 -14.36
C TYR A 181 -3.67 23.59 -14.33
N GLY A 182 -3.00 22.44 -14.24
CA GLY A 182 -1.54 22.33 -14.22
C GLY A 182 -0.90 22.87 -15.50
N ALA A 183 -1.41 22.49 -16.67
CA ALA A 183 -0.91 22.94 -17.97
C ALA A 183 -1.13 24.44 -18.22
N ARG A 184 -2.10 25.08 -17.54
CA ARG A 184 -2.34 26.53 -17.61
C ARG A 184 -1.68 27.31 -16.48
N ALA A 185 -1.06 26.65 -15.50
CA ALA A 185 -0.27 27.32 -14.48
C ALA A 185 0.89 28.06 -15.17
N ARG A 186 0.67 29.36 -15.42
CA ARG A 186 1.71 30.24 -15.94
C ARG A 186 2.69 30.48 -14.81
N ILE A 187 3.71 29.64 -14.76
CA ILE A 187 4.89 29.93 -13.95
C ILE A 187 5.55 31.16 -14.56
N SER A 188 5.84 32.14 -13.71
CA SER A 188 6.58 33.30 -14.16
C SER A 188 8.01 32.90 -14.54
N GLY A 189 8.64 33.56 -15.51
CA GLY A 189 10.04 33.30 -15.85
C GLY A 189 10.97 33.26 -14.61
N PRO A 190 10.86 34.20 -13.66
CA PRO A 190 11.62 34.15 -12.40
C PRO A 190 11.34 32.92 -11.55
N GLU A 191 10.10 32.47 -11.46
CA GLU A 191 9.72 31.28 -10.69
C GLU A 191 10.25 29.99 -11.35
N ALA A 192 10.20 29.89 -12.68
CA ALA A 192 10.80 28.77 -13.39
C ALA A 192 12.32 28.70 -13.19
N VAL A 193 13.00 29.85 -13.17
CA VAL A 193 14.42 29.94 -12.85
C VAL A 193 14.68 29.50 -11.41
N ALA A 194 13.91 29.99 -10.44
CA ALA A 194 14.08 29.62 -9.03
C ALA A 194 13.91 28.11 -8.81
N VAL A 195 12.88 27.49 -9.39
CA VAL A 195 12.70 26.04 -9.33
C VAL A 195 13.84 25.32 -10.06
N ALA A 196 14.27 25.80 -11.23
CA ALA A 196 15.39 25.19 -11.93
C ALA A 196 16.69 25.26 -11.11
N GLU A 197 16.94 26.36 -10.40
CA GLU A 197 18.09 26.46 -9.50
C GLU A 197 18.03 25.40 -8.38
N ASP A 198 16.85 25.09 -7.83
CA ASP A 198 16.74 24.05 -6.80
C ASP A 198 17.18 22.66 -7.27
N PHE A 199 16.94 22.35 -8.55
CA PHE A 199 17.25 21.04 -9.14
C PHE A 199 18.60 20.98 -9.85
N PHE A 200 19.11 22.12 -10.35
CA PHE A 200 20.23 22.14 -11.29
C PHE A 200 21.40 23.04 -10.84
N ASP A 201 21.24 23.89 -9.82
CA ASP A 201 22.40 24.51 -9.15
C ASP A 201 23.01 23.45 -8.24
N ALA A 202 24.20 22.98 -8.61
CA ALA A 202 24.85 21.86 -7.96
C ALA A 202 26.27 22.20 -7.48
N ALA A 203 26.71 21.46 -6.46
CA ALA A 203 28.11 21.40 -6.05
C ALA A 203 28.63 19.98 -6.24
N ASP A 204 29.74 19.82 -6.96
CA ASP A 204 30.45 18.55 -7.06
C ASP A 204 31.32 18.39 -5.81
N ILE A 205 31.19 17.27 -5.11
CA ILE A 205 31.87 17.06 -3.83
C ILE A 205 32.55 15.69 -3.71
N ASP A 206 33.55 15.63 -2.84
CA ASP A 206 33.98 14.42 -2.13
C ASP A 206 33.30 14.42 -0.75
N LEU A 207 32.44 13.44 -0.47
CA LEU A 207 31.83 13.22 0.85
C LEU A 207 32.50 12.04 1.57
N GLY A 208 33.02 12.30 2.75
CA GLY A 208 33.29 11.28 3.76
C GLY A 208 32.28 11.34 4.91
N VAL A 209 31.75 10.18 5.33
CA VAL A 209 30.92 10.08 6.55
C VAL A 209 31.73 9.43 7.66
N LEU A 210 31.95 10.15 8.76
CA LEU A 210 32.61 9.66 9.96
C LEU A 210 31.55 9.27 11.00
N SER A 211 31.26 7.97 11.11
CA SER A 211 30.25 7.43 12.03
C SER A 211 30.80 7.28 13.45
N ALA A 212 29.97 7.61 14.45
CA ALA A 212 30.27 7.35 15.86
C ALA A 212 30.41 5.84 16.16
N GLU A 213 29.91 4.96 15.29
CA GLU A 213 30.09 3.51 15.42
C GLU A 213 31.56 3.09 15.51
N LEU A 214 32.46 3.82 14.85
CA LEU A 214 33.90 3.55 14.88
C LEU A 214 34.52 3.77 16.27
N PHE A 215 33.85 4.53 17.14
CA PHE A 215 34.33 4.91 18.46
C PHE A 215 33.52 4.24 19.59
N LEU A 216 32.75 3.20 19.27
CA LEU A 216 31.97 2.46 20.27
C LEU A 216 32.87 1.86 21.34
N ASP A 217 34.00 1.27 20.94
CA ASP A 217 34.95 0.62 21.86
C ASP A 217 35.64 1.59 22.82
N GLU A 218 35.71 2.87 22.46
CA GLU A 218 36.22 3.94 23.32
C GLU A 218 35.17 4.47 24.31
N SER A 219 33.89 4.19 24.06
CA SER A 219 32.79 4.65 24.89
C SER A 219 32.63 3.78 26.14
N PRO A 220 32.50 4.40 27.34
CA PRO A 220 32.38 3.66 28.59
C PRO A 220 31.12 2.80 28.59
N GLN A 221 31.17 1.65 29.31
CA GLN A 221 29.95 0.87 29.50
C GLN A 221 28.95 1.67 30.35
N PRO A 222 27.67 1.73 29.94
CA PRO A 222 26.64 2.40 30.71
C PRO A 222 26.36 1.66 32.02
N THR A 223 26.04 2.39 33.07
CA THR A 223 25.60 1.79 34.34
C THR A 223 24.18 1.25 34.20
N GLU A 224 23.78 0.35 35.09
CA GLU A 224 22.43 -0.25 35.06
C GLU A 224 21.34 0.82 35.18
N GLU A 225 21.56 1.85 36.02
CA GLU A 225 20.63 2.97 36.16
C GLU A 225 20.50 3.78 34.86
N ALA A 226 21.60 3.94 34.11
CA ALA A 226 21.59 4.64 32.83
C ALA A 226 20.85 3.84 31.75
N ILE A 227 21.00 2.51 31.73
CA ILE A 227 20.27 1.62 30.82
C ILE A 227 18.77 1.73 31.09
N LEU A 228 18.34 1.61 32.35
CA LEU A 228 16.93 1.71 32.73
C LEU A 228 16.35 3.09 32.42
N ALA A 229 17.05 4.17 32.78
CA ALA A 229 16.58 5.53 32.51
C ALA A 229 16.45 5.82 31.01
N HIS A 230 17.38 5.31 30.19
CA HIS A 230 17.33 5.47 28.74
C HIS A 230 16.20 4.64 28.13
N PHE A 231 16.01 3.41 28.58
CA PHE A 231 14.89 2.56 28.15
C PHE A 231 13.54 3.22 28.48
N GLU A 232 13.32 3.64 29.73
CA GLU A 232 12.06 4.28 30.14
C GLU A 232 11.76 5.57 29.37
N ARG A 233 12.79 6.30 28.92
CA ARG A 233 12.61 7.52 28.11
C ARG A 233 12.13 7.23 26.68
N TYR A 234 12.57 6.12 26.07
CA TYR A 234 12.33 5.83 24.65
C TYR A 234 11.53 4.54 24.38
N ARG A 235 11.04 3.87 25.43
CA ARG A 235 10.27 2.61 25.34
C ARG A 235 9.02 2.71 24.47
N ASP A 236 8.36 3.85 24.47
CA ASP A 236 7.12 4.10 23.72
C ASP A 236 7.36 4.82 22.38
N VAL A 237 8.63 5.03 22.01
CA VAL A 237 9.00 5.76 20.81
C VAL A 237 9.30 4.79 19.68
N THR A 238 8.69 5.02 18.52
CA THR A 238 8.97 4.24 17.31
C THR A 238 10.45 4.38 16.91
N PRO A 239 11.17 3.27 16.66
CA PRO A 239 12.52 3.34 16.10
C PRO A 239 12.56 4.25 14.87
N GLY A 240 13.53 5.17 14.82
CA GLY A 240 13.68 6.17 13.77
C GLY A 240 12.91 7.49 13.98
N GLN A 241 11.94 7.56 14.90
CA GLN A 241 11.14 8.77 15.15
C GLN A 241 11.56 9.55 16.41
N GLY A 242 12.31 8.94 17.32
CA GLY A 242 12.77 9.63 18.51
C GLY A 242 13.95 10.56 18.28
N GLU A 243 14.40 11.15 19.38
CA GLU A 243 15.61 11.98 19.39
C GLU A 243 16.79 11.20 18.79
N ARG A 244 17.37 11.73 17.71
CA ARG A 244 18.45 11.08 16.93
C ARG A 244 18.05 9.68 16.41
N GLY A 245 16.77 9.45 16.14
CA GLY A 245 16.26 8.18 15.64
C GLY A 245 16.13 7.06 16.68
N ILE A 246 16.34 7.35 17.97
CA ILE A 246 16.25 6.35 19.04
C ILE A 246 14.79 6.02 19.36
N GLY A 247 14.44 4.74 19.41
CA GLY A 247 13.14 4.27 19.88
C GLY A 247 13.15 2.77 20.13
N TYR A 248 12.35 2.28 21.08
CA TYR A 248 12.28 0.85 21.44
C TYR A 248 10.87 0.27 21.36
N LEU A 249 9.91 1.01 20.78
CA LEU A 249 8.56 0.51 20.55
C LEU A 249 8.63 -0.73 19.66
N GLN A 250 8.16 -1.85 20.19
CA GLN A 250 8.12 -3.10 19.46
C GLN A 250 6.94 -3.09 18.48
N PRO A 251 7.14 -3.50 17.22
CA PRO A 251 6.04 -3.64 16.29
C PRO A 251 5.10 -4.78 16.74
N ALA A 252 3.89 -4.76 16.20
CA ALA A 252 2.94 -5.85 16.39
C ALA A 252 3.56 -7.19 15.99
N ALA A 253 3.32 -8.21 16.80
CA ALA A 253 3.88 -9.55 16.62
C ALA A 253 2.85 -10.62 17.01
N VAL A 254 2.98 -11.81 16.40
CA VAL A 254 2.09 -12.95 16.66
C VAL A 254 2.89 -14.23 16.82
N GLN A 255 2.30 -15.19 17.52
CA GLN A 255 2.71 -16.59 17.45
C GLN A 255 1.69 -17.33 16.57
N VAL A 256 2.16 -18.33 15.83
CA VAL A 256 1.32 -18.99 14.84
C VAL A 256 1.63 -20.47 14.74
N GLU A 257 0.58 -21.25 14.53
CA GLU A 257 0.66 -22.62 14.05
C GLU A 257 -0.20 -22.77 12.80
N TRP A 258 0.12 -23.76 11.98
CA TRP A 258 -0.64 -24.00 10.76
C TRP A 258 -0.63 -25.47 10.38
N LEU A 259 -1.70 -25.85 9.69
CA LEU A 259 -1.87 -27.15 9.08
C LEU A 259 -1.70 -27.02 7.56
N THR A 260 -0.87 -27.87 6.96
CA THR A 260 -0.55 -27.87 5.53
C THR A 260 -1.09 -29.12 4.85
N ILE A 261 -1.80 -28.91 3.73
CA ILE A 261 -2.14 -29.96 2.76
C ILE A 261 -1.21 -29.81 1.55
N ASP A 262 -0.34 -30.78 1.36
CA ASP A 262 0.64 -30.81 0.27
C ASP A 262 -0.03 -31.30 -1.03
N ARG A 263 -0.16 -30.41 -2.01
CA ARG A 263 -0.79 -30.72 -3.31
C ARG A 263 -0.05 -31.81 -4.07
N GLN A 264 1.28 -31.86 -3.99
CA GLN A 264 2.07 -32.86 -4.71
C GLN A 264 1.91 -34.24 -4.10
N ARG A 265 1.77 -34.33 -2.77
CA ARG A 265 1.42 -35.59 -2.09
C ARG A 265 0.03 -36.07 -2.52
N VAL A 266 -0.97 -35.19 -2.54
CA VAL A 266 -2.33 -35.52 -3.02
C VAL A 266 -2.27 -35.99 -4.48
N ARG A 267 -1.60 -35.24 -5.36
CA ARG A 267 -1.45 -35.57 -6.79
C ARG A 267 -0.86 -36.97 -7.00
N ARG A 268 0.12 -37.37 -6.20
CA ARG A 268 0.75 -38.70 -6.28
C ARG A 268 -0.14 -39.83 -5.77
N ALA A 269 -1.04 -39.54 -4.83
CA ALA A 269 -1.97 -40.51 -4.27
C ALA A 269 -3.23 -40.72 -5.15
N VAL A 270 -3.48 -39.84 -6.13
CA VAL A 270 -4.59 -39.97 -7.07
C VAL A 270 -4.26 -40.99 -8.16
N GLU A 271 -5.05 -42.07 -8.20
CA GLU A 271 -5.03 -43.06 -9.28
C GLU A 271 -5.97 -42.67 -10.42
N ILE A 272 -5.53 -42.88 -11.67
CA ILE A 272 -6.32 -42.57 -12.86
C ILE A 272 -6.76 -43.86 -13.54
N ASP A 273 -8.08 -44.02 -13.73
CA ASP A 273 -8.63 -45.13 -14.47
C ASP A 273 -8.31 -45.00 -15.97
N ARG A 274 -7.75 -46.08 -16.53
CA ARG A 274 -7.42 -46.17 -17.96
C ARG A 274 -8.66 -46.03 -18.86
N ILE A 275 -9.81 -46.51 -18.42
CA ILE A 275 -11.07 -46.41 -19.16
C ILE A 275 -11.50 -44.94 -19.26
N GLU A 276 -11.44 -44.20 -18.15
CA GLU A 276 -11.78 -42.77 -18.13
C GLU A 276 -10.79 -41.95 -18.96
N ALA A 277 -9.51 -42.29 -18.91
CA ALA A 277 -8.51 -41.67 -19.79
C ALA A 277 -8.79 -41.91 -21.28
N ARG A 278 -9.17 -43.14 -21.66
CA ARG A 278 -9.52 -43.43 -23.05
C ARG A 278 -10.79 -42.71 -23.49
N LYS A 279 -11.77 -42.58 -22.60
CA LYS A 279 -13.00 -41.83 -22.84
C LYS A 279 -12.69 -40.34 -23.05
N ARG A 280 -11.92 -39.71 -22.16
CA ARG A 280 -11.49 -38.30 -22.27
C ARG A 280 -10.76 -38.01 -23.58
N TRP A 281 -9.84 -38.89 -23.97
CA TRP A 281 -9.16 -38.78 -25.26
C TRP A 281 -10.13 -38.85 -26.46
N THR A 282 -11.13 -39.73 -26.39
CA THR A 282 -12.11 -39.91 -27.47
C THR A 282 -13.07 -38.72 -27.58
N GLU A 283 -13.49 -38.15 -26.45
CA GLU A 283 -14.41 -36.99 -26.38
C GLU A 283 -13.70 -35.69 -26.77
N ASN A 284 -12.39 -35.56 -26.47
CA ASN A 284 -11.62 -34.34 -26.69
C ASN A 284 -10.55 -34.50 -27.80
N ARG A 285 -10.92 -35.10 -28.93
CA ARG A 285 -9.97 -35.34 -30.06
C ARG A 285 -9.35 -34.06 -30.64
N GLY A 286 -9.99 -32.90 -30.45
CA GLY A 286 -9.42 -31.60 -30.83
C GLY A 286 -8.21 -31.19 -29.98
N ASP A 287 -8.21 -31.55 -28.69
CA ASP A 287 -7.11 -31.25 -27.76
C ASP A 287 -6.02 -32.32 -27.79
N TYR A 288 -6.36 -33.55 -28.20
CA TYR A 288 -5.48 -34.73 -28.27
C TYR A 288 -5.51 -35.37 -29.67
N PRO A 289 -4.85 -34.77 -30.68
CA PRO A 289 -4.98 -35.18 -32.08
C PRO A 289 -4.28 -36.52 -32.40
N GLY A 290 -3.28 -36.92 -31.61
CA GLY A 290 -2.53 -38.17 -31.81
C GLY A 290 -3.29 -39.45 -31.47
N GLU A 291 -2.67 -40.60 -31.73
CA GLU A 291 -3.15 -41.89 -31.22
C GLU A 291 -3.07 -41.94 -29.70
N PHE A 292 -3.97 -42.71 -29.06
CA PHE A 292 -4.06 -42.74 -27.60
C PHE A 292 -2.74 -43.09 -26.92
N ASP A 293 -1.94 -44.01 -27.47
CA ASP A 293 -0.68 -44.39 -26.84
C ASP A 293 0.37 -43.27 -26.87
N VAL A 294 0.28 -42.34 -27.84
CA VAL A 294 1.12 -41.14 -27.92
C VAL A 294 0.62 -40.05 -26.97
N GLU A 295 -0.70 -39.85 -26.91
CA GLU A 295 -1.32 -38.80 -26.09
C GLU A 295 -1.58 -39.22 -24.63
N ARG A 296 -1.34 -40.49 -24.30
CA ARG A 296 -1.72 -41.10 -23.02
C ARG A 296 -1.23 -40.29 -21.83
N GLU A 297 0.04 -39.89 -21.86
CA GLU A 297 0.64 -39.16 -20.73
C GLU A 297 0.01 -37.77 -20.57
N ASN A 298 -0.25 -37.06 -21.67
CA ASN A 298 -0.91 -35.76 -21.65
C ASN A 298 -2.32 -35.85 -21.04
N VAL A 299 -3.09 -36.85 -21.48
CA VAL A 299 -4.45 -37.11 -20.95
C VAL A 299 -4.41 -37.52 -19.48
N TYR A 300 -3.43 -38.34 -19.08
CA TYR A 300 -3.25 -38.76 -17.69
C TYR A 300 -2.90 -37.58 -16.80
N GLN A 301 -2.02 -36.68 -17.24
CA GLN A 301 -1.68 -35.49 -16.47
C GLN A 301 -2.88 -34.54 -16.33
N ALA A 302 -3.63 -34.30 -17.41
CA ALA A 302 -4.83 -33.46 -17.36
C ALA A 302 -5.91 -34.03 -16.41
N LEU A 303 -6.19 -35.34 -16.50
CA LEU A 303 -7.14 -36.00 -15.59
C LEU A 303 -6.64 -36.01 -14.14
N ARG A 304 -5.33 -36.19 -13.93
CA ARG A 304 -4.74 -36.15 -12.59
C ARG A 304 -4.81 -34.77 -11.98
N GLU A 305 -4.62 -33.71 -12.75
CA GLU A 305 -4.78 -32.33 -12.28
C GLU A 305 -6.23 -32.05 -11.88
N GLU A 306 -7.20 -32.40 -12.73
CA GLU A 306 -8.62 -32.23 -12.42
C GLU A 306 -9.05 -33.03 -11.18
N ALA A 307 -8.61 -34.29 -11.08
CA ALA A 307 -8.88 -35.13 -9.94
C ALA A 307 -8.21 -34.59 -8.67
N THR A 308 -6.97 -34.09 -8.75
CA THR A 308 -6.28 -33.44 -7.62
C THR A 308 -7.04 -32.21 -7.14
N ASP A 309 -7.51 -31.36 -8.06
CA ASP A 309 -8.30 -30.16 -7.70
C ASP A 309 -9.65 -30.51 -7.08
N ARG A 310 -10.26 -31.61 -7.52
CA ARG A 310 -11.49 -32.14 -6.92
C ARG A 310 -11.23 -32.63 -5.50
N VAL A 311 -10.20 -33.45 -5.31
CA VAL A 311 -9.80 -33.95 -3.98
C VAL A 311 -9.47 -32.78 -3.05
N LEU A 312 -8.68 -31.80 -3.48
CA LEU A 312 -8.33 -30.65 -2.63
C LEU A 312 -9.57 -29.82 -2.22
N ARG A 313 -10.57 -29.66 -3.11
CA ARG A 313 -11.84 -29.01 -2.73
C ARG A 313 -12.59 -29.80 -1.67
N ASP A 314 -12.62 -31.12 -1.76
CA ASP A 314 -13.26 -31.97 -0.76
C ASP A 314 -12.48 -31.97 0.57
N VAL A 315 -11.15 -31.98 0.50
CA VAL A 315 -10.25 -31.82 1.66
C VAL A 315 -10.53 -30.49 2.36
N ASP A 316 -10.65 -29.38 1.61
CA ASP A 316 -10.96 -28.07 2.19
C ASP A 316 -12.30 -28.08 2.96
N GLN A 317 -13.33 -28.71 2.39
CA GLN A 317 -14.61 -28.85 3.09
C GLN A 317 -14.47 -29.64 4.40
N VAL A 318 -13.68 -30.72 4.41
CA VAL A 318 -13.45 -31.54 5.60
C VAL A 318 -12.68 -30.77 6.67
N VAL A 319 -11.61 -30.07 6.29
CA VAL A 319 -10.80 -29.25 7.21
C VAL A 319 -11.64 -28.11 7.80
N ARG A 320 -12.36 -27.36 6.97
CA ARG A 320 -13.26 -26.30 7.43
C ARG A 320 -14.34 -26.82 8.38
N ALA A 321 -14.91 -27.99 8.09
CA ALA A 321 -15.89 -28.61 8.97
C ALA A 321 -15.31 -28.99 10.33
N ALA A 322 -14.08 -29.52 10.36
CA ALA A 322 -13.36 -29.83 11.60
C ALA A 322 -13.05 -28.55 12.39
N ILE A 323 -12.52 -27.52 11.74
CA ILE A 323 -12.27 -26.21 12.37
C ILE A 323 -13.58 -25.64 12.94
N LEU A 324 -14.64 -25.55 12.15
CA LEU A 324 -15.93 -24.99 12.59
C LEU A 324 -16.54 -25.76 13.75
N GLN A 325 -16.31 -27.06 13.85
CA GLN A 325 -16.82 -27.89 14.95
C GLN A 325 -16.27 -27.40 16.30
N ASP A 326 -15.00 -26.98 16.35
CA ASP A 326 -14.38 -26.46 17.56
C ASP A 326 -14.90 -25.07 17.93
N VAL A 327 -14.98 -24.17 16.93
CA VAL A 327 -15.34 -22.77 17.20
C VAL A 327 -16.83 -22.58 17.54
N ARG A 328 -17.68 -23.57 17.23
CA ARG A 328 -19.12 -23.56 17.57
C ARG A 328 -19.40 -23.48 19.06
N ALA A 329 -18.49 -23.97 19.89
CA ALA A 329 -18.64 -23.91 21.35
C ALA A 329 -18.52 -22.47 21.88
N PHE A 330 -17.91 -21.56 21.11
CA PHE A 330 -17.70 -20.18 21.52
C PHE A 330 -18.91 -19.30 21.17
N PRO A 331 -19.45 -18.55 22.16
CA PRO A 331 -20.50 -17.56 21.91
C PRO A 331 -20.10 -16.55 20.84
N GLU A 332 -21.06 -16.11 20.05
CA GLU A 332 -20.86 -15.06 19.05
C GLU A 332 -20.93 -13.67 19.70
N LEU A 333 -19.94 -12.84 19.41
CA LEU A 333 -19.89 -11.41 19.75
C LEU A 333 -19.87 -10.63 18.45
N GLY A 334 -21.04 -10.49 17.82
CA GLY A 334 -21.17 -9.91 16.48
C GLY A 334 -20.47 -10.77 15.43
N ARG A 335 -19.40 -10.24 14.82
CA ARG A 335 -18.58 -10.96 13.83
C ARG A 335 -17.48 -11.84 14.44
N TRP A 336 -17.28 -11.74 15.76
CA TRP A 336 -16.20 -12.39 16.50
C TRP A 336 -16.70 -13.52 17.40
N ARG A 337 -15.78 -14.30 17.93
CA ARG A 337 -16.07 -15.35 18.91
C ARG A 337 -15.58 -14.92 20.29
N ALA A 338 -16.34 -15.22 21.33
CA ALA A 338 -15.91 -15.08 22.71
C ALA A 338 -14.97 -16.24 23.07
N VAL A 339 -13.69 -16.10 22.72
CA VAL A 339 -12.65 -17.11 22.98
C VAL A 339 -12.16 -16.96 24.43
N PRO A 340 -12.25 -18.01 25.28
CA PRO A 340 -11.74 -17.97 26.65
C PRO A 340 -10.23 -17.73 26.72
N ALA A 341 -9.74 -17.18 27.84
CA ALA A 341 -8.30 -16.98 28.03
C ALA A 341 -7.50 -18.30 28.00
N ASP A 342 -8.12 -19.40 28.43
CA ASP A 342 -7.59 -20.77 28.42
C ASP A 342 -8.08 -21.60 27.22
N TRP A 343 -8.39 -20.96 26.08
CA TRP A 343 -8.98 -21.63 24.90
C TRP A 343 -8.21 -22.86 24.43
N ARG A 344 -6.90 -22.95 24.67
CA ARG A 344 -6.09 -24.14 24.36
C ARG A 344 -6.61 -25.41 25.02
N GLY A 345 -7.29 -25.32 26.17
CA GLY A 345 -7.94 -26.46 26.83
C GLY A 345 -9.32 -26.83 26.25
N GLY A 346 -9.92 -25.95 25.45
CA GLY A 346 -11.27 -26.11 24.88
C GLY A 346 -11.33 -26.23 23.35
N VAL A 347 -10.18 -26.14 22.65
CA VAL A 347 -10.09 -26.28 21.18
C VAL A 347 -9.25 -27.50 20.84
N THR A 348 -9.66 -28.24 19.81
CA THR A 348 -8.92 -29.39 19.30
C THR A 348 -7.54 -28.94 18.79
N SER A 349 -6.51 -29.72 19.11
CA SER A 349 -5.14 -29.46 18.62
C SER A 349 -5.06 -29.67 17.10
N PHE A 350 -4.12 -28.99 16.42
CA PHE A 350 -3.96 -29.21 14.98
C PHE A 350 -3.50 -30.62 14.65
N GLU A 351 -2.82 -31.30 15.57
CA GLU A 351 -2.44 -32.71 15.45
C GLU A 351 -3.67 -33.63 15.45
N GLU A 352 -4.64 -33.36 16.32
CA GLU A 352 -5.92 -34.08 16.34
C GLU A 352 -6.78 -33.73 15.13
N ILE A 353 -6.85 -32.45 14.72
CA ILE A 353 -7.54 -32.05 13.48
C ILE A 353 -6.90 -32.75 12.28
N ALA A 354 -5.57 -32.78 12.18
CA ALA A 354 -4.86 -33.48 11.11
C ALA A 354 -5.25 -34.97 11.05
N SER A 355 -5.33 -35.63 12.21
CA SER A 355 -5.72 -37.04 12.33
C SER A 355 -7.18 -37.27 11.91
N GLN A 356 -8.11 -36.41 12.35
CA GLN A 356 -9.52 -36.48 11.96
C GLN A 356 -9.72 -36.23 10.47
N VAL A 357 -8.99 -35.25 9.92
CA VAL A 357 -9.01 -34.90 8.51
C VAL A 357 -8.48 -36.06 7.67
N ALA A 358 -7.34 -36.65 8.04
CA ALA A 358 -6.76 -37.81 7.35
C ALA A 358 -7.76 -38.98 7.27
N ASN A 359 -8.37 -39.35 8.41
CA ASN A 359 -9.35 -40.44 8.47
C ASN A 359 -10.59 -40.14 7.61
N ARG A 360 -11.16 -38.93 7.72
CA ARG A 360 -12.37 -38.55 6.97
C ARG A 360 -12.12 -38.48 5.45
N ILE A 361 -10.94 -38.04 5.02
CA ILE A 361 -10.56 -38.02 3.61
C ILE A 361 -10.43 -39.44 3.09
N GLU A 362 -9.74 -40.33 3.82
CA GLU A 362 -9.59 -41.72 3.40
C GLU A 362 -10.94 -42.44 3.31
N GLU A 363 -11.82 -42.27 4.30
CA GLU A 363 -13.17 -42.86 4.30
C GLU A 363 -14.08 -42.32 3.17
N ARG A 364 -14.05 -41.00 2.91
CA ARG A 364 -14.98 -40.35 1.99
C ARG A 364 -14.49 -40.32 0.53
N ILE A 365 -13.18 -40.17 0.34
CA ILE A 365 -12.54 -39.89 -0.94
C ILE A 365 -11.71 -41.10 -1.41
N GLY A 366 -11.34 -42.01 -0.50
CA GLY A 366 -10.51 -43.18 -0.82
C GLY A 366 -9.04 -42.83 -1.06
N VAL A 367 -8.62 -41.61 -0.74
CA VAL A 367 -7.24 -41.13 -0.94
C VAL A 367 -6.63 -40.84 0.43
N ARG A 368 -5.48 -41.43 0.72
CA ARG A 368 -4.75 -41.14 1.95
C ARG A 368 -4.00 -39.81 1.82
N VAL A 369 -4.39 -38.84 2.65
CA VAL A 369 -3.75 -37.52 2.73
C VAL A 369 -3.32 -37.31 4.18
N GLU A 370 -2.04 -37.00 4.39
CA GLU A 370 -1.47 -36.74 5.71
C GLU A 370 -1.14 -35.25 5.85
N PRO A 371 -1.99 -34.48 6.55
CA PRO A 371 -1.70 -33.08 6.82
C PRO A 371 -0.46 -32.93 7.69
N VAL A 372 0.32 -31.88 7.45
CA VAL A 372 1.53 -31.56 8.23
C VAL A 372 1.23 -30.37 9.14
N VAL A 373 1.52 -30.50 10.43
CA VAL A 373 1.36 -29.42 11.40
C VAL A 373 2.71 -28.79 11.69
N GLN A 374 2.76 -27.46 11.70
CA GLN A 374 3.94 -26.69 12.07
C GLN A 374 3.54 -25.61 13.08
N ARG A 375 4.44 -25.34 14.04
CA ARG A 375 4.23 -24.35 15.09
C ARG A 375 5.45 -23.44 15.22
N ARG A 376 5.20 -22.17 15.52
CA ARG A 376 6.18 -21.14 15.87
C ARG A 376 5.71 -20.45 17.14
N ASN A 377 6.43 -20.69 18.23
CA ASN A 377 6.16 -20.10 19.54
C ASN A 377 6.98 -18.82 19.77
N GLU A 378 7.83 -18.44 18.82
CA GLU A 378 8.55 -17.17 18.84
C GLU A 378 7.64 -16.03 18.34
N TRP A 379 7.89 -14.82 18.81
CA TRP A 379 7.17 -13.63 18.37
C TRP A 379 7.59 -13.26 16.95
N LEU A 380 6.69 -13.47 15.99
CA LEU A 380 6.92 -13.18 14.58
C LEU A 380 6.32 -11.83 14.20
N ARG A 381 7.15 -10.96 13.61
CA ARG A 381 6.74 -9.69 13.01
C ARG A 381 6.30 -9.94 11.57
N ARG A 382 5.77 -8.90 10.91
CA ARG A 382 5.37 -8.96 9.49
C ARG A 382 6.48 -9.54 8.59
N THR A 383 7.71 -9.05 8.74
CA THR A 383 8.85 -9.51 7.95
C THR A 383 9.15 -10.99 8.17
N ASP A 384 9.04 -11.46 9.42
CA ASP A 384 9.33 -12.84 9.79
C ASP A 384 8.26 -13.79 9.25
N LEU A 385 6.98 -13.37 9.28
CA LEU A 385 5.88 -14.12 8.69
C LEU A 385 6.07 -14.33 7.19
N GLY A 386 6.46 -13.27 6.46
CA GLY A 386 6.73 -13.35 5.01
C GLY A 386 7.94 -14.24 4.67
N ALA A 387 8.91 -14.34 5.59
CA ALA A 387 10.08 -15.19 5.44
C ALA A 387 9.82 -16.67 5.76
N LEU A 388 8.65 -17.04 6.32
CA LEU A 388 8.34 -18.42 6.65
C LEU A 388 8.29 -19.31 5.39
N PRO A 389 9.02 -20.44 5.35
CA PRO A 389 8.99 -21.34 4.20
C PRO A 389 7.58 -21.85 3.90
N GLY A 390 7.15 -21.71 2.64
CA GLY A 390 5.83 -22.15 2.18
C GLY A 390 4.72 -21.16 2.51
N ILE A 391 4.30 -21.08 3.78
CA ILE A 391 3.15 -20.25 4.20
C ILE A 391 3.42 -18.75 4.06
N GLY A 392 4.67 -18.29 4.17
CA GLY A 392 5.02 -16.88 4.10
C GLY A 392 4.66 -16.20 2.77
N ALA A 393 4.68 -16.95 1.67
CA ALA A 393 4.28 -16.47 0.34
C ALA A 393 2.84 -16.89 -0.04
N SER A 394 2.04 -17.33 0.93
CA SER A 394 0.67 -17.78 0.67
C SER A 394 -0.32 -16.61 0.73
N THR A 395 -1.43 -16.75 0.01
CA THR A 395 -2.47 -15.71 -0.05
C THR A 395 -3.85 -16.27 0.26
N MET A 396 -4.66 -15.49 0.98
CA MET A 396 -6.08 -15.77 1.21
C MET A 396 -6.95 -14.96 0.24
N ARG A 397 -7.94 -15.59 -0.38
CA ARG A 397 -8.92 -14.88 -1.20
C ARG A 397 -10.11 -14.47 -0.35
N ILE A 398 -10.37 -13.17 -0.23
CA ILE A 398 -11.52 -12.60 0.47
C ILE A 398 -12.35 -11.83 -0.56
N GLY A 399 -13.41 -12.44 -1.10
CA GLY A 399 -14.18 -11.85 -2.19
C GLY A 399 -13.30 -11.64 -3.44
N PRO A 400 -13.20 -10.42 -3.99
CA PRO A 400 -12.34 -10.14 -5.15
C PRO A 400 -10.87 -9.95 -4.78
N THR A 401 -10.53 -9.65 -3.53
CA THR A 401 -9.17 -9.33 -3.11
C THR A 401 -8.37 -10.56 -2.69
N SER A 402 -7.08 -10.55 -3.01
CA SER A 402 -6.09 -11.51 -2.52
C SER A 402 -5.24 -10.85 -1.44
N VAL A 403 -5.09 -11.53 -0.31
CA VAL A 403 -4.46 -10.98 0.90
C VAL A 403 -3.25 -11.84 1.24
N PRO A 404 -2.03 -11.29 1.21
CA PRO A 404 -0.83 -12.01 1.64
C PRO A 404 -0.89 -12.41 3.12
N PHE A 405 -0.37 -13.58 3.46
CA PHE A 405 -0.36 -14.12 4.83
C PHE A 405 0.27 -13.15 5.84
N GLU A 406 1.39 -12.52 5.50
CA GLU A 406 2.09 -11.59 6.36
C GLU A 406 1.30 -10.32 6.65
N SER A 407 0.34 -9.96 5.79
CA SER A 407 -0.55 -8.81 6.00
C SER A 407 -1.66 -9.11 7.02
N LEU A 408 -1.95 -10.40 7.28
CA LEU A 408 -3.03 -10.79 8.20
C LEU A 408 -2.73 -10.44 9.66
N ILE A 409 -1.48 -10.18 10.02
CA ILE A 409 -1.11 -9.71 11.35
C ILE A 409 -1.80 -8.38 11.72
N PHE A 410 -2.00 -7.50 10.73
CA PHE A 410 -2.70 -6.23 10.88
C PHE A 410 -4.22 -6.38 10.90
N GLU A 411 -4.70 -7.62 10.87
CA GLU A 411 -6.11 -7.95 10.83
C GLU A 411 -6.51 -8.83 12.01
N VAL A 412 -5.56 -9.12 12.90
CA VAL A 412 -5.83 -9.84 14.14
C VAL A 412 -6.58 -8.91 15.09
N ARG A 413 -7.76 -9.33 15.52
CA ARG A 413 -8.62 -8.58 16.46
C ARG A 413 -7.85 -8.05 17.67
N GLU A 414 -6.99 -8.89 18.24
CA GLU A 414 -6.18 -8.57 19.43
C GLU A 414 -5.09 -7.52 19.16
N VAL A 415 -4.74 -7.26 17.88
CA VAL A 415 -3.76 -6.25 17.47
C VAL A 415 -4.42 -4.93 17.09
N VAL A 416 -5.50 -4.97 16.31
CA VAL A 416 -6.09 -3.77 15.70
C VAL A 416 -7.52 -3.44 16.17
N GLY A 417 -8.09 -4.24 17.06
CA GLY A 417 -9.46 -4.06 17.54
C GLY A 417 -10.52 -4.54 16.54
N GLU A 418 -11.65 -3.84 16.47
CA GLU A 418 -12.74 -4.19 15.55
C GLU A 418 -12.38 -3.87 14.10
N ASN A 419 -12.21 -4.91 13.28
CA ASN A 419 -11.96 -4.76 11.84
C ASN A 419 -12.96 -5.57 10.99
N ALA A 420 -12.89 -5.39 9.66
CA ALA A 420 -13.81 -6.03 8.72
C ALA A 420 -13.51 -7.52 8.45
N ARG A 421 -12.43 -8.08 8.99
CA ARG A 421 -11.87 -9.39 8.62
C ARG A 421 -11.89 -10.38 9.80
N VAL A 422 -11.47 -11.64 9.57
CA VAL A 422 -11.87 -12.80 10.40
C VAL A 422 -10.71 -13.37 11.25
N ALA A 423 -9.53 -12.71 11.28
CA ALA A 423 -8.40 -13.24 12.03
C ALA A 423 -8.54 -12.93 13.53
N GLN A 424 -8.51 -13.97 14.35
CA GLN A 424 -8.63 -13.88 15.80
C GLN A 424 -7.73 -14.93 16.46
N VAL A 425 -7.10 -14.58 17.58
CA VAL A 425 -6.33 -15.54 18.37
C VAL A 425 -7.22 -16.72 18.78
N GLY A 426 -6.69 -17.95 18.63
CA GLY A 426 -7.38 -19.19 18.96
C GLY A 426 -8.37 -19.68 17.90
N VAL A 427 -8.63 -18.91 16.85
CA VAL A 427 -9.53 -19.29 15.76
C VAL A 427 -8.71 -19.61 14.51
N ALA A 428 -8.78 -20.86 14.05
CA ALA A 428 -8.17 -21.26 12.80
C ALA A 428 -8.97 -20.72 11.60
N PHE A 429 -8.29 -20.37 10.52
CA PHE A 429 -8.90 -19.86 9.29
C PHE A 429 -8.18 -20.38 8.04
N GLY A 430 -8.73 -20.10 6.86
CA GLY A 430 -8.17 -20.53 5.58
C GLY A 430 -9.21 -21.06 4.58
N PRO A 431 -8.76 -21.68 3.48
CA PRO A 431 -7.37 -21.96 3.16
C PRO A 431 -6.64 -20.71 2.64
N LEU A 432 -5.35 -20.64 2.92
CA LEU A 432 -4.40 -19.84 2.16
C LEU A 432 -3.76 -20.73 1.10
N MET A 433 -3.59 -20.17 -0.10
CA MET A 433 -2.99 -20.87 -1.23
C MET A 433 -1.54 -20.43 -1.40
N GLY A 434 -0.60 -21.38 -1.37
CA GLY A 434 0.79 -21.12 -1.74
C GLY A 434 1.02 -21.19 -3.25
N ALA A 435 2.14 -20.63 -3.72
CA ALA A 435 2.53 -20.66 -5.13
C ALA A 435 2.68 -22.08 -5.71
N ASN A 436 3.00 -23.07 -4.87
CA ASN A 436 3.09 -24.49 -5.24
C ASN A 436 1.74 -25.23 -5.22
N GLY A 437 0.64 -24.51 -4.93
CA GLY A 437 -0.71 -25.04 -4.83
C GLY A 437 -1.02 -25.76 -3.51
N ASN A 438 -0.12 -25.70 -2.52
CA ASN A 438 -0.42 -26.19 -1.17
C ASN A 438 -1.48 -25.32 -0.50
N MET A 439 -2.29 -25.95 0.35
CA MET A 439 -3.28 -25.27 1.18
C MET A 439 -2.75 -25.16 2.61
N TYR A 440 -2.90 -23.98 3.22
CA TYR A 440 -2.50 -23.70 4.59
C TYR A 440 -3.69 -23.23 5.42
N TYR A 441 -3.80 -23.74 6.64
CA TYR A 441 -4.82 -23.37 7.62
C TYR A 441 -4.13 -22.89 8.89
N PRO A 442 -3.80 -21.58 9.00
CA PRO A 442 -3.18 -21.02 10.17
C PRO A 442 -4.18 -20.79 11.31
N ARG A 443 -3.63 -20.75 12.52
CA ARG A 443 -4.25 -20.28 13.75
C ARG A 443 -3.22 -19.44 14.48
N PHE A 444 -3.54 -18.18 14.75
CA PHE A 444 -2.72 -17.36 15.64
C PHE A 444 -2.90 -17.88 17.06
N THR A 445 -1.79 -18.24 17.72
CA THR A 445 -1.81 -18.82 19.06
C THR A 445 -1.66 -17.79 20.15
N ASP A 446 -1.11 -16.63 19.80
CA ASP A 446 -0.95 -15.45 20.63
C ASP A 446 -0.74 -14.22 19.74
N ALA A 447 -1.04 -13.03 20.26
CA ALA A 447 -0.89 -11.77 19.55
C ALA A 447 -0.56 -10.64 20.51
N ARG A 448 0.36 -9.78 20.09
CA ARG A 448 0.78 -8.59 20.83
C ARG A 448 0.66 -7.37 19.92
N PRO A 449 -0.08 -6.32 20.33
CA PRO A 449 -0.13 -5.06 19.59
C PRO A 449 1.24 -4.38 19.59
N ALA A 450 1.40 -3.35 18.75
CA ALA A 450 2.57 -2.50 18.86
C ALA A 450 2.59 -1.84 20.25
N GLY A 451 3.74 -1.84 20.90
CA GLY A 451 3.85 -1.41 22.28
C GLY A 451 5.28 -1.45 22.80
N PRO A 452 5.55 -0.88 23.99
CA PRO A 452 6.87 -0.94 24.58
C PRO A 452 7.29 -2.39 24.81
N ALA A 453 8.61 -2.64 24.78
CA ALA A 453 9.14 -3.91 25.24
C ALA A 453 8.69 -4.15 26.70
N GLU A 454 8.40 -5.40 27.06
CA GLU A 454 7.87 -5.72 28.40
C GLU A 454 8.92 -5.51 29.49
N SER A 455 10.20 -5.56 29.11
CA SER A 455 11.33 -5.28 29.97
C SER A 455 12.53 -4.81 29.15
N VAL A 456 13.46 -4.14 29.82
CA VAL A 456 14.74 -3.76 29.22
C VAL A 456 15.52 -4.96 28.71
N GLU A 457 15.37 -6.14 29.31
CA GLU A 457 16.09 -7.36 28.90
C GLU A 457 15.79 -7.78 27.46
N GLN A 458 14.59 -7.49 26.95
CA GLN A 458 14.21 -7.81 25.57
C GLN A 458 14.99 -6.98 24.55
N VAL A 459 15.48 -5.80 24.94
CA VAL A 459 16.13 -4.81 24.07
C VAL A 459 17.47 -4.32 24.65
N ARG A 460 18.04 -5.02 25.63
CA ARG A 460 19.18 -4.53 26.44
C ARG A 460 20.39 -4.22 25.56
N ASP A 461 20.72 -5.12 24.64
CA ASP A 461 21.86 -4.94 23.74
C ASP A 461 21.69 -3.71 22.83
N GLU A 462 20.46 -3.46 22.36
CA GLU A 462 20.12 -2.30 21.56
C GLU A 462 20.20 -1.00 22.38
N VAL A 463 19.66 -1.02 23.60
CA VAL A 463 19.73 0.11 24.54
C VAL A 463 21.18 0.45 24.88
N VAL A 464 21.99 -0.54 25.25
CA VAL A 464 23.42 -0.37 25.57
C VAL A 464 24.17 0.19 24.37
N ARG A 465 23.93 -0.35 23.17
CA ARG A 465 24.52 0.15 21.93
C ARG A 465 24.13 1.60 21.67
N ASN A 466 22.86 1.97 21.79
CA ASN A 466 22.39 3.33 21.54
C ASN A 466 22.94 4.34 22.56
N ILE A 467 23.06 3.97 23.83
CA ILE A 467 23.71 4.83 24.84
C ILE A 467 25.19 5.05 24.49
N ARG A 468 25.92 3.98 24.14
CA ARG A 468 27.33 4.09 23.75
C ARG A 468 27.48 4.89 22.45
N LEU A 469 26.59 4.72 21.48
CA LEU A 469 26.56 5.53 20.26
C LEU A 469 26.34 7.01 20.57
N LYS A 470 25.39 7.31 21.46
CA LYS A 470 25.15 8.69 21.89
C LYS A 470 26.40 9.28 22.54
N GLN A 471 27.06 8.55 23.44
CA GLN A 471 28.29 9.00 24.10
C GLN A 471 29.45 9.19 23.11
N ALA A 472 29.65 8.22 22.20
CA ALA A 472 30.64 8.30 21.13
C ALA A 472 30.41 9.54 20.25
N TYR A 473 29.14 9.78 19.88
CA TYR A 473 28.78 10.93 19.08
C TYR A 473 28.96 12.25 19.82
N ASP A 474 28.57 12.34 21.09
CA ASP A 474 28.76 13.55 21.89
C ASP A 474 30.26 13.87 22.04
N ALA A 475 31.12 12.85 22.18
CA ALA A 475 32.58 13.00 22.17
C ALA A 475 33.13 13.43 20.79
N LEU A 476 32.55 12.92 19.71
CA LEU A 476 32.90 13.28 18.34
C LEU A 476 32.52 14.73 18.03
N GLU A 477 31.33 15.15 18.45
CA GLU A 477 30.82 16.51 18.31
C GLU A 477 31.67 17.51 19.12
N ALA A 478 32.12 17.15 20.31
CA ALA A 478 33.04 17.97 21.10
C ALA A 478 34.40 18.23 20.40
N ARG A 479 34.80 17.36 19.47
CA ARG A 479 36.05 17.45 18.69
C ARG A 479 35.83 17.99 17.28
N ILE A 480 34.62 18.48 16.95
CA ILE A 480 34.27 18.88 15.58
C ILE A 480 35.19 19.96 15.03
N ASP A 481 35.64 20.91 15.87
CA ASP A 481 36.53 21.99 15.43
C ASP A 481 37.96 21.49 15.18
N GLU A 482 38.47 20.56 16.00
CA GLU A 482 39.76 19.91 15.76
C GLU A 482 39.76 19.12 14.45
N ILE A 483 38.70 18.35 14.22
CA ILE A 483 38.50 17.58 12.98
C ILE A 483 38.40 18.54 11.79
N ARG A 484 37.62 19.62 11.93
CA ARG A 484 37.47 20.63 10.90
C ARG A 484 38.82 21.26 10.52
N ASP A 485 39.63 21.64 11.50
CA ASP A 485 40.95 22.24 11.25
C ASP A 485 41.92 21.23 10.62
N GLU A 486 41.89 19.96 11.04
CA GLU A 486 42.69 18.92 10.40
C GLU A 486 42.27 18.72 8.94
N VAL A 487 40.98 18.52 8.67
CA VAL A 487 40.47 18.30 7.31
C VAL A 487 40.73 19.51 6.41
N ARG A 488 40.64 20.74 6.93
CA ARG A 488 41.02 21.96 6.18
C ARG A 488 42.50 22.02 5.80
N ARG A 489 43.36 21.31 6.52
CA ARG A 489 44.81 21.24 6.28
C ARG A 489 45.18 20.13 5.30
N ILE A 490 44.58 18.94 5.43
CA ILE A 490 44.99 17.74 4.66
C ILE A 490 43.99 17.30 3.57
N GLY A 491 42.74 17.75 3.65
CA GLY A 491 41.66 17.36 2.73
C GLY A 491 40.87 16.15 3.22
N VAL A 492 39.65 15.99 2.70
CA VAL A 492 38.73 14.92 3.13
C VAL A 492 39.29 13.54 2.78
N ARG A 493 39.79 13.37 1.55
CA ARG A 493 40.29 12.07 1.09
C ARG A 493 41.46 11.55 1.92
N GLU A 494 42.42 12.40 2.22
CA GLU A 494 43.58 12.07 3.05
C GLU A 494 43.14 11.78 4.50
N TYR A 495 42.22 12.58 5.06
CA TYR A 495 41.68 12.33 6.40
C TYR A 495 40.98 10.96 6.47
N MET A 496 40.15 10.63 5.47
CA MET A 496 39.41 9.37 5.43
C MET A 496 40.36 8.16 5.23
N GLN A 497 41.44 8.30 4.45
CA GLN A 497 42.44 7.23 4.30
C GLN A 497 43.18 6.88 5.60
N ARG A 498 43.30 7.84 6.53
CA ARG A 498 43.90 7.60 7.85
C ARG A 498 42.99 6.83 8.80
N HIS A 499 41.72 6.65 8.45
CA HIS A 499 40.71 5.97 9.26
C HIS A 499 40.21 4.72 8.50
N PRO A 500 40.69 3.51 8.86
CA PRO A 500 40.34 2.28 8.15
C PRO A 500 38.82 2.04 8.11
N GLY A 501 38.31 1.54 6.98
CA GLY A 501 36.89 1.21 6.80
C GLY A 501 36.03 2.37 6.28
N LEU A 502 36.59 3.57 6.17
CA LEU A 502 35.91 4.74 5.62
C LEU A 502 36.08 4.87 4.11
N GLN A 503 35.01 5.27 3.42
CA GLN A 503 35.01 5.52 1.98
C GLN A 503 34.60 6.95 1.67
N VAL A 504 35.15 7.49 0.58
CA VAL A 504 34.76 8.77 0.01
C VAL A 504 33.81 8.50 -1.15
N ARG A 505 32.69 9.21 -1.17
CA ARG A 505 31.74 9.19 -2.27
C ARG A 505 31.85 10.48 -3.06
N GLU A 506 31.89 10.36 -4.38
CA GLU A 506 31.97 11.49 -5.30
C GLU A 506 30.63 11.70 -6.00
N GLY A 507 30.25 12.96 -6.22
CA GLY A 507 29.01 13.28 -6.92
C GLY A 507 28.42 14.65 -6.61
N PRO A 508 27.32 15.00 -7.30
CA PRO A 508 26.69 16.30 -7.15
C PRO A 508 25.74 16.35 -5.94
N VAL A 509 25.66 17.55 -5.35
CA VAL A 509 24.66 17.94 -4.34
C VAL A 509 23.84 19.07 -4.91
N THR A 510 22.52 18.95 -4.84
CA THR A 510 21.55 20.00 -5.22
C THR A 510 20.74 20.41 -3.99
N ARG A 511 19.84 21.39 -4.10
CA ARG A 511 18.93 21.71 -2.98
C ARG A 511 17.93 20.58 -2.70
N ARG A 512 17.67 19.74 -3.70
CA ARG A 512 16.67 18.67 -3.65
C ARG A 512 17.24 17.29 -3.34
N SER A 513 18.49 17.02 -3.66
CA SER A 513 19.07 15.69 -3.55
C SER A 513 20.57 15.69 -3.31
N ILE A 514 21.05 14.56 -2.80
CA ILE A 514 22.48 14.22 -2.76
C ILE A 514 22.66 12.81 -3.34
N PHE A 515 23.60 12.63 -4.28
CA PHE A 515 23.89 11.33 -4.92
C PHE A 515 22.64 10.57 -5.45
N GLU A 516 21.66 11.28 -6.02
CA GLU A 516 20.39 10.72 -6.53
C GLU A 516 19.49 10.03 -5.48
N SER A 517 19.75 10.23 -4.17
CA SER A 517 18.84 9.83 -3.10
C SER A 517 17.74 10.88 -2.93
N GLU A 518 16.47 10.45 -2.97
CA GLU A 518 15.27 11.29 -2.79
C GLU A 518 14.89 11.52 -1.32
N SER A 519 15.65 10.96 -0.37
CA SER A 519 15.37 11.12 1.07
C SER A 519 15.51 12.58 1.51
N LEU A 520 14.57 13.02 2.35
CA LEU A 520 14.55 14.35 2.96
C LEU A 520 14.40 14.17 4.48
N SER A 521 15.47 13.75 5.17
CA SER A 521 15.51 13.96 6.62
C SER A 521 15.90 15.41 6.92
N ASP A 522 15.47 15.95 8.07
CA ASP A 522 15.79 17.33 8.47
C ASP A 522 17.31 17.58 8.55
N ASP A 523 18.06 16.58 9.00
CA ASP A 523 19.53 16.62 9.03
C ASP A 523 20.12 16.69 7.62
N GLU A 524 19.55 15.93 6.68
CA GLU A 524 19.97 15.95 5.28
C GLU A 524 19.72 17.32 4.65
N ILE A 525 18.61 18.00 5.00
CA ILE A 525 18.32 19.37 4.56
C ILE A 525 19.37 20.35 5.09
N ALA A 526 19.62 20.35 6.41
CA ALA A 526 20.57 21.27 7.04
C ALA A 526 22.00 21.09 6.48
N TYR A 527 22.41 19.83 6.32
CA TYR A 527 23.69 19.46 5.74
C TYR A 527 23.85 19.90 4.27
N ARG A 528 22.86 19.64 3.41
CA ARG A 528 22.88 20.10 2.01
C ARG A 528 22.95 21.62 1.91
N GLN A 529 22.17 22.33 2.73
CA GLN A 529 22.20 23.79 2.76
C GLN A 529 23.58 24.33 3.16
N ALA A 530 24.27 23.69 4.12
CA ALA A 530 25.60 24.09 4.51
C ALA A 530 26.62 23.93 3.37
N ILE A 531 26.57 22.81 2.64
CA ILE A 531 27.43 22.56 1.46
C ILE A 531 27.20 23.61 0.39
N LEU A 532 25.94 23.80 -0.01
CA LEU A 532 25.60 24.74 -1.09
C LEU A 532 25.94 26.18 -0.71
N SER A 533 25.73 26.56 0.55
CA SER A 533 26.10 27.88 1.07
C SER A 533 27.62 28.11 1.04
N ALA A 534 28.42 27.06 1.26
CA ALA A 534 29.87 27.13 1.10
C ALA A 534 30.27 27.19 -0.39
N ALA A 535 29.65 26.36 -1.24
CA ALA A 535 29.91 26.34 -2.68
C ALA A 535 29.58 27.67 -3.36
N GLN A 536 28.52 28.37 -2.92
CA GLN A 536 28.13 29.68 -3.43
C GLN A 536 29.19 30.77 -3.25
N LYS A 537 30.11 30.62 -2.28
CA LYS A 537 31.22 31.55 -2.05
C LYS A 537 32.37 31.38 -3.06
N LEU A 538 32.40 30.25 -3.77
CA LEU A 538 33.44 29.95 -4.76
C LEU A 538 33.11 30.62 -6.09
N ASP A 539 34.13 31.12 -6.77
CA ASP A 539 34.01 31.68 -8.13
C ASP A 539 33.83 30.52 -9.12
N PRO A 540 32.65 30.38 -9.77
CA PRO A 540 32.39 29.28 -10.70
C PRO A 540 33.16 29.42 -12.03
N THR A 541 33.83 30.56 -12.27
CA THR A 541 34.62 30.80 -13.49
C THR A 541 36.08 30.38 -13.37
N ARG A 542 36.53 30.00 -12.17
CA ARG A 542 37.90 29.56 -11.89
C ARG A 542 37.94 28.09 -11.53
N GLN A 543 39.11 27.46 -11.71
CA GLN A 543 39.30 26.10 -11.23
C GLN A 543 39.21 26.09 -9.70
N THR A 544 38.35 25.23 -9.16
CA THR A 544 38.12 25.16 -7.71
C THR A 544 39.39 24.81 -6.93
N SER A 545 40.37 24.12 -7.55
CA SER A 545 41.69 23.87 -6.97
C SER A 545 42.51 25.13 -6.66
N GLU A 546 42.20 26.27 -7.30
CA GLU A 546 42.87 27.56 -7.03
C GLU A 546 42.38 28.20 -5.72
N ALA A 547 41.18 27.85 -5.25
CA ALA A 547 40.68 28.34 -3.97
C ALA A 547 41.39 27.63 -2.80
N PRO A 548 41.69 28.33 -1.70
CA PRO A 548 42.23 27.71 -0.49
C PRO A 548 41.38 26.51 -0.05
N LEU A 549 42.02 25.42 0.36
CA LEU A 549 41.31 24.21 0.80
C LEU A 549 40.35 24.50 1.97
N ALA A 550 40.74 25.44 2.85
CA ALA A 550 39.90 25.86 3.98
C ALA A 550 38.54 26.43 3.57
N ASP A 551 38.44 27.05 2.39
CA ASP A 551 37.22 27.64 1.85
C ASP A 551 36.34 26.61 1.13
N ARG A 552 36.90 25.42 0.87
CA ARG A 552 36.26 24.32 0.13
C ARG A 552 35.84 23.16 1.02
N VAL A 553 36.21 23.20 2.30
CA VAL A 553 35.91 22.14 3.26
C VAL A 553 34.79 22.55 4.19
N VAL A 554 33.80 21.67 4.34
CA VAL A 554 32.70 21.81 5.29
C VAL A 554 32.65 20.55 6.15
N VAL A 555 32.50 20.73 7.46
CA VAL A 555 32.25 19.63 8.40
C VAL A 555 30.95 19.92 9.13
N VAL A 556 29.97 19.03 8.96
CA VAL A 556 28.59 19.21 9.46
C VAL A 556 28.18 18.00 10.31
N PRO A 557 27.55 18.19 11.47
CA PRO A 557 26.96 17.10 12.23
C PRO A 557 25.73 16.51 11.52
N ILE A 558 25.55 15.19 11.65
CA ILE A 558 24.35 14.44 11.26
C ILE A 558 23.83 13.71 12.53
N PRO A 559 23.06 14.39 13.38
CA PRO A 559 22.59 13.84 14.65
C PRO A 559 21.80 12.52 14.54
N SER A 560 20.89 12.41 13.58
CA SER A 560 20.06 11.21 13.34
C SER A 560 20.86 9.99 12.91
N GLY A 561 22.02 10.20 12.27
CA GLY A 561 22.93 9.14 11.86
C GLY A 561 24.09 8.92 12.83
N PHE A 562 24.15 9.65 13.96
CA PHE A 562 25.29 9.68 14.86
C PHE A 562 26.63 9.85 14.11
N ALA A 563 26.70 10.79 13.16
CA ALA A 563 27.87 10.92 12.28
C ALA A 563 28.25 12.38 12.02
N LEU A 564 29.47 12.59 11.52
CA LEU A 564 29.90 13.84 10.90
C LEU A 564 30.04 13.64 9.39
N ALA A 565 29.49 14.57 8.61
CA ALA A 565 29.79 14.68 7.19
C ALA A 565 31.01 15.58 6.99
N LEU A 566 32.03 15.05 6.33
CA LEU A 566 33.23 15.74 5.91
C LEU A 566 33.15 15.93 4.40
N VAL A 567 33.07 17.18 3.96
CA VAL A 567 32.84 17.52 2.55
C VAL A 567 33.98 18.36 2.02
N GLU A 568 34.51 17.98 0.87
CA GLU A 568 35.38 18.82 0.07
C GLU A 568 34.71 19.16 -1.25
N ILE A 569 34.51 20.45 -1.50
CA ILE A 569 33.89 20.96 -2.71
C ILE A 569 34.93 20.95 -3.83
N LYS A 570 34.65 20.17 -4.87
CA LYS A 570 35.48 20.01 -6.08
C LYS A 570 35.07 20.96 -7.19
N GLY A 571 33.82 21.40 -7.19
CA GLY A 571 33.27 22.26 -8.24
C GLY A 571 31.94 22.87 -7.84
N ARG A 572 31.62 24.03 -8.44
CA ARG A 572 30.26 24.56 -8.46
C ARG A 572 29.76 24.52 -9.90
N GLN A 573 28.58 23.97 -10.10
CA GLN A 573 27.88 23.95 -11.36
C GLN A 573 26.65 24.85 -11.26
N PRO A 574 26.80 26.19 -11.40
CA PRO A 574 25.65 27.07 -11.38
C PRO A 574 24.79 26.84 -12.61
N LEU A 575 23.47 26.97 -12.45
CA LEU A 575 22.56 26.95 -13.58
C LEU A 575 22.83 28.16 -14.50
N THR A 576 23.43 27.90 -15.67
CA THR A 576 23.66 28.94 -16.67
C THR A 576 22.38 29.23 -17.47
N ARG A 577 22.29 30.44 -18.04
CA ARG A 577 21.17 30.79 -18.94
C ARG A 577 21.04 29.82 -20.12
N GLN A 578 22.17 29.39 -20.70
CA GLN A 578 22.15 28.42 -21.80
C GLN A 578 21.62 27.05 -21.37
N GLN A 579 21.99 26.57 -20.18
CA GLN A 579 21.43 25.34 -19.62
C GLN A 579 19.94 25.51 -19.32
N PHE A 580 19.54 26.64 -18.71
CA PHE A 580 18.14 26.95 -18.47
C PHE A 580 17.33 26.93 -19.76
N ASP A 581 17.79 27.59 -20.84
CA ASP A 581 17.09 27.60 -22.13
C ASP A 581 16.92 26.19 -22.71
N ARG A 582 17.88 25.29 -22.49
CA ARG A 582 17.78 23.87 -22.90
C ARG A 582 16.79 23.07 -22.05
N ILE A 583 16.67 23.41 -20.77
CA ILE A 583 15.81 22.68 -19.82
C ILE A 583 14.51 23.43 -19.51
N ALA A 584 14.23 24.58 -20.12
CA ALA A 584 13.14 25.47 -19.72
C ALA A 584 11.78 24.76 -19.75
N SER A 585 11.53 23.92 -20.76
CA SER A 585 10.33 23.07 -20.82
C SER A 585 10.26 22.10 -19.64
N ARG A 586 11.37 21.47 -19.25
CA ARG A 586 11.45 20.56 -18.10
C ARG A 586 11.35 21.31 -16.78
N ALA A 587 11.99 22.47 -16.64
CA ALA A 587 11.89 23.34 -15.47
C ALA A 587 10.46 23.84 -15.24
N ASN A 588 9.76 24.21 -16.31
CA ASN A 588 8.33 24.53 -16.24
C ASN A 588 7.51 23.34 -15.76
N LEU A 589 7.74 22.13 -16.30
CA LEU A 589 7.06 20.92 -15.83
C LEU A 589 7.36 20.63 -14.36
N LEU A 590 8.62 20.74 -13.93
CA LEU A 590 9.04 20.57 -12.54
C LEU A 590 8.42 21.62 -11.62
N ALA A 591 8.26 22.87 -12.08
CA ALA A 591 7.62 23.92 -11.32
C ALA A 591 6.09 23.75 -11.24
N VAL A 592 5.45 23.24 -12.29
CA VAL A 592 4.01 22.88 -12.27
C VAL A 592 3.82 21.73 -11.29
N SER A 593 4.68 20.72 -11.38
CA SER A 593 4.68 19.57 -10.48
C SER A 593 4.94 19.99 -9.04
N ASN A 594 5.95 20.83 -8.77
CA ASN A 594 6.22 21.35 -7.43
C ASN A 594 5.00 22.07 -6.85
N ARG A 595 4.30 22.91 -7.64
CA ARG A 595 3.05 23.56 -7.20
C ARG A 595 1.97 22.53 -6.86
N ALA A 596 1.84 21.49 -7.66
CA ALA A 596 0.87 20.42 -7.42
C ALA A 596 1.17 19.60 -6.15
N PHE A 597 2.42 19.63 -5.68
CA PHE A 597 2.91 18.90 -4.51
C PHE A 597 3.19 19.79 -3.29
N VAL A 598 2.89 21.10 -3.31
CA VAL A 598 2.86 21.92 -2.09
C VAL A 598 1.48 21.77 -1.45
N PRO A 599 1.32 21.03 -0.33
CA PRO A 599 0.01 20.70 0.23
C PRO A 599 -0.84 21.94 0.55
N ASP A 600 -0.18 23.02 0.97
CA ASP A 600 -0.86 24.26 1.39
C ASP A 600 -1.47 25.07 0.23
N ASP A 601 -1.05 24.86 -1.02
CA ASP A 601 -1.54 25.63 -2.19
C ASP A 601 -2.16 24.77 -3.31
N GLU A 602 -2.41 23.49 -3.05
CA GLU A 602 -3.06 22.60 -4.02
C GLU A 602 -4.55 22.97 -4.20
N PRO A 603 -4.97 23.51 -5.36
CA PRO A 603 -6.35 23.98 -5.60
C PRO A 603 -7.42 22.90 -5.54
N PHE A 604 -7.03 21.63 -5.65
CA PHE A 604 -7.92 20.48 -5.59
C PHE A 604 -7.86 19.70 -4.27
N SER A 605 -7.10 20.20 -3.29
CA SER A 605 -7.12 19.68 -1.91
C SER A 605 -8.54 19.75 -1.33
N LEU A 606 -8.86 18.82 -0.42
CA LEU A 606 -10.19 18.77 0.20
C LEU A 606 -10.51 20.09 0.90
N ASP A 607 -9.54 20.66 1.61
CA ASP A 607 -9.71 21.92 2.33
C ASP A 607 -9.95 23.13 1.41
N ARG A 608 -9.23 23.21 0.28
CA ARG A 608 -9.45 24.28 -0.69
C ARG A 608 -10.80 24.12 -1.38
N LEU A 609 -11.22 22.89 -1.69
CA LEU A 609 -12.55 22.60 -2.23
C LEU A 609 -13.66 22.95 -1.24
N ARG A 610 -13.51 22.58 0.04
CA ARG A 610 -14.45 22.94 1.11
C ARG A 610 -14.62 24.45 1.21
N LYS A 611 -13.52 25.21 1.22
CA LYS A 611 -13.54 26.68 1.26
C LYS A 611 -14.17 27.27 -0.01
N ARG A 612 -13.78 26.78 -1.20
CA ARG A 612 -14.24 27.30 -2.49
C ARG A 612 -15.72 27.04 -2.75
N LEU A 613 -16.22 25.89 -2.32
CA LEU A 613 -17.61 25.46 -2.48
C LEU A 613 -18.46 25.72 -1.23
N ASN A 614 -17.91 26.42 -0.23
CA ASN A 614 -18.59 26.78 1.02
C ASN A 614 -19.29 25.56 1.66
N VAL A 615 -18.56 24.45 1.76
CA VAL A 615 -19.07 23.19 2.29
C VAL A 615 -19.35 23.34 3.78
N ARG A 616 -20.56 23.00 4.19
CA ARG A 616 -21.03 22.97 5.58
C ARG A 616 -21.52 21.58 5.91
N GLU A 617 -20.76 20.88 6.71
CA GLU A 617 -21.12 19.54 7.18
C GLU A 617 -22.17 19.65 8.28
N THR A 618 -23.18 18.78 8.21
CA THR A 618 -24.32 18.83 9.14
C THR A 618 -24.09 17.92 10.35
N ARG A 619 -23.10 17.04 10.24
CA ARG A 619 -22.44 16.31 11.32
C ARG A 619 -20.95 16.54 11.13
N VAL A 620 -20.26 16.91 12.20
CA VAL A 620 -18.81 16.74 12.27
C VAL A 620 -18.58 15.24 12.13
N PHE A 621 -17.91 14.81 11.06
CA PHE A 621 -17.24 13.52 11.09
C PHE A 621 -16.18 13.68 12.17
N GLU A 622 -16.43 13.15 13.36
CA GLU A 622 -15.43 13.18 14.44
C GLU A 622 -14.14 12.58 13.86
N ASP A 623 -13.09 13.40 13.85
CA ASP A 623 -11.72 12.92 13.71
C ASP A 623 -11.50 11.90 14.83
N GLU A 624 -11.56 10.61 14.49
CA GLU A 624 -11.19 9.51 15.40
C GLU A 624 -9.69 9.52 15.78
N ASP A 625 -8.95 10.57 15.44
CA ASP A 625 -7.52 10.75 15.73
C ASP A 625 -7.21 11.83 16.79
N SER A 626 -8.18 12.21 17.62
CA SER A 626 -7.90 12.98 18.85
C SER A 626 -8.31 12.26 20.12
N GLY A 627 -7.96 10.98 20.21
CA GLY A 627 -7.99 10.19 21.44
C GLY A 627 -6.77 10.44 22.31
N VAL A 628 -6.71 11.60 22.97
CA VAL A 628 -5.94 11.73 24.22
C VAL A 628 -6.65 10.89 25.28
N PHE A 629 -6.03 9.78 25.67
CA PHE A 629 -6.09 9.26 27.04
C PHE A 629 -4.74 8.67 27.43
#